data_AF-A0A9X4L0Y8-F1
#
_entry.id   AF-A0A9X4L0Y8-F1
#
_cell.length_a   1.000
_cell.length_b   1.000
_cell.length_c   1.000
_cell.angle_alpha   90.00
_cell.angle_beta   90.00
_cell.angle_gamma   90.00
#
_symmetry.space_group_name_H-M   'P 1'
#
loop_
_entity.id
_entity.type
_entity.pdbx_description
1 polymer ?
#
loop_
_entity_poly.entity_id
_entity_poly.type
_entity_poly.pdbx_seq_one_letter_code
_entity_poly.pdbx_strand_id
1 'polypeptide(L)'
;MEINEQEVKSYLLKLPTPDYFDDLTEDALTKHIFSAQEQINDFLTNYPNVDLSKRMIALQTLYNVESEYEGIAMLKRQGITDYTVKDVKAVLEQDEILSPNVVSIIEKEHEKNGTPKTTMRVGRLI
;
A
#
# COMPACT_ATOMS: atom_id res chain seq x y z
N MET A 1 4.13 -15.17 -7.08
CA MET A 1 5.14 -14.59 -7.98
C MET A 1 5.85 -13.53 -7.15
N GLU A 2 7.13 -13.69 -6.87
CA GLU A 2 7.86 -12.80 -5.96
C GLU A 2 8.17 -11.48 -6.68
N ILE A 3 7.63 -10.36 -6.20
CA ILE A 3 7.94 -9.05 -6.78
C ILE A 3 9.32 -8.64 -6.30
N ASN A 4 10.21 -8.32 -7.25
CA ASN A 4 11.55 -7.85 -6.92
C ASN A 4 11.48 -6.42 -6.37
N GLU A 5 12.04 -6.22 -5.19
CA GLU A 5 12.15 -4.94 -4.49
C GLU A 5 12.71 -3.82 -5.38
N GLN A 6 13.71 -4.14 -6.22
CA GLN A 6 14.34 -3.17 -7.12
C GLN A 6 13.35 -2.60 -8.15
N GLU A 7 12.37 -3.39 -8.56
CA GLU A 7 11.30 -2.93 -9.45
C GLU A 7 10.35 -1.97 -8.75
N VAL A 8 10.09 -2.20 -7.45
CA VAL A 8 9.25 -1.32 -6.63
C VAL A 8 9.96 0.00 -6.40
N LYS A 9 11.25 -0.02 -6.03
CA LYS A 9 12.09 1.19 -5.92
C LYS A 9 12.09 1.99 -7.22
N SER A 10 12.29 1.32 -8.36
CA SER A 10 12.25 1.96 -9.69
C SER A 10 10.89 2.55 -10.05
N TYR A 11 9.80 2.00 -9.49
CA TYR A 11 8.46 2.53 -9.67
C TYR A 11 8.20 3.74 -8.77
N LEU A 12 8.65 3.69 -7.52
CA LEU A 12 8.55 4.79 -6.55
C LEU A 12 9.23 6.05 -7.05
N LEU A 13 10.42 5.94 -7.66
CA LEU A 13 11.15 7.07 -8.25
C LEU A 13 10.41 7.77 -9.41
N LYS A 14 9.36 7.15 -9.96
CA LYS A 14 8.51 7.75 -11.02
C LYS A 14 7.27 8.42 -10.45
N LEU A 15 6.96 8.18 -9.18
CA LEU A 15 5.85 8.83 -8.50
C LEU A 15 6.33 10.18 -7.95
N PRO A 16 5.44 11.18 -7.86
CA PRO A 16 5.72 12.37 -7.09
C PRO A 16 5.80 11.99 -5.62
N THR A 17 7.01 11.85 -5.10
CA THR A 17 7.27 11.58 -3.68
C THR A 17 7.55 12.89 -2.94
N PRO A 18 7.07 13.05 -1.71
CA PRO A 18 7.41 14.20 -0.87
C PRO A 18 8.90 14.22 -0.50
N ASP A 19 9.44 15.40 -0.17
CA ASP A 19 10.87 15.60 0.14
C ASP A 19 11.41 14.65 1.23
N TYR A 20 10.60 14.31 2.24
CA TYR A 20 11.00 13.40 3.31
C TYR A 20 11.28 11.97 2.82
N PHE A 21 10.82 11.61 1.62
CA PHE A 21 11.07 10.32 1.02
C PHE A 21 12.50 10.22 0.49
N ASP A 22 13.08 11.34 0.07
CA ASP A 22 14.48 11.43 -0.38
C ASP A 22 15.46 11.35 0.81
N ASP A 23 14.99 11.70 2.01
CA ASP A 23 15.75 11.61 3.26
C ASP A 23 15.82 10.18 3.82
N LEU A 24 15.03 9.24 3.29
CA LEU A 24 15.05 7.84 3.73
C LEU A 24 16.35 7.14 3.31
N THR A 25 16.96 6.44 4.24
CA THR A 25 18.07 5.54 3.91
C THR A 25 17.56 4.36 3.07
N GLU A 26 18.45 3.79 2.26
CA GLU A 26 18.08 2.65 1.42
C GLU A 26 17.55 1.47 2.26
N ASP A 27 18.14 1.21 3.42
CA ASP A 27 17.71 0.18 4.37
C ASP A 27 16.31 0.47 4.95
N ALA A 28 16.02 1.72 5.30
CA ALA A 28 14.68 2.11 5.76
C ALA A 28 13.64 1.91 4.66
N LEU A 29 13.95 2.36 3.44
CA LEU A 29 13.07 2.19 2.29
C LEU A 29 12.79 0.71 2.00
N THR A 30 13.81 -0.15 2.05
CA THR A 30 13.66 -1.61 1.91
C THR A 30 12.68 -2.19 2.95
N LYS A 31 12.82 -1.78 4.21
CA LYS A 31 11.91 -2.21 5.29
C LYS A 31 10.47 -1.75 5.07
N HIS A 32 10.26 -0.52 4.62
CA HIS A 32 8.92 -0.02 4.30
C HIS A 32 8.30 -0.75 3.10
N ILE A 33 9.09 -1.08 2.07
CA ILE A 33 8.63 -1.87 0.92
C ILE A 33 8.21 -3.27 1.37
N PHE A 34 9.05 -3.93 2.16
CA PHE A 34 8.75 -5.28 2.67
C PHE A 34 7.49 -5.28 3.56
N SER A 35 7.39 -4.32 4.48
CA SER A 35 6.22 -4.19 5.35
C SER A 35 4.94 -3.95 4.54
N ALA A 36 4.99 -3.08 3.53
CA ALA A 36 3.87 -2.83 2.63
C ALA A 36 3.46 -4.08 1.84
N GLN A 37 4.43 -4.87 1.38
CA GLN A 37 4.18 -6.14 0.70
C GLN A 37 3.46 -7.13 1.62
N GLU A 38 3.92 -7.30 2.86
CA GLU A 38 3.29 -8.24 3.80
C GLU A 38 1.85 -7.83 4.14
N GLN A 39 1.59 -6.55 4.37
CA GLN A 39 0.23 -6.04 4.57
C GLN A 39 -0.70 -6.37 3.40
N ILE A 40 -0.22 -6.21 2.16
CA ILE A 40 -1.01 -6.55 0.97
C ILE A 40 -1.19 -8.05 0.85
N ASN A 41 -0.14 -8.85 1.11
CA ASN A 41 -0.23 -10.31 1.08
C ASN A 41 -1.27 -10.84 2.06
N ASP A 42 -1.27 -10.34 3.29
CA ASP A 42 -2.26 -10.67 4.31
C ASP A 42 -3.68 -10.34 3.82
N PHE A 43 -3.88 -9.17 3.20
CA PHE A 43 -5.17 -8.78 2.65
C PHE A 43 -5.60 -9.64 1.45
N LEU A 44 -4.65 -9.98 0.56
CA LEU A 44 -4.89 -10.79 -0.63
C LEU A 44 -5.27 -12.25 -0.31
N THR A 45 -5.06 -12.72 0.93
CA THR A 45 -5.60 -14.03 1.36
C THR A 45 -7.13 -14.12 1.18
N ASN A 46 -7.84 -12.98 1.24
CA ASN A 46 -9.28 -12.88 0.99
C ASN A 46 -9.63 -12.73 -0.51
N TYR A 47 -8.64 -12.48 -1.37
CA TYR A 47 -8.80 -12.19 -2.79
C TYR A 47 -7.93 -13.11 -3.65
N PRO A 48 -8.22 -14.43 -3.70
CA PRO A 48 -7.34 -15.43 -4.34
C PRO A 48 -7.16 -15.25 -5.85
N ASN A 49 -8.00 -14.43 -6.49
CA ASN A 49 -7.97 -14.14 -7.93
C ASN A 49 -7.26 -12.82 -8.25
N VAL A 50 -6.64 -12.16 -7.27
CA VAL A 50 -5.94 -10.89 -7.48
C VAL A 50 -4.43 -11.13 -7.32
N ASP A 51 -3.70 -10.83 -8.39
CA ASP A 51 -2.24 -10.89 -8.36
C ASP A 51 -1.67 -9.62 -7.71
N LEU A 52 -0.67 -9.82 -6.85
CA LEU A 52 0.13 -8.74 -6.30
C LEU A 52 0.79 -7.95 -7.43
N SER A 53 0.76 -6.61 -7.34
CA SER A 53 1.41 -5.74 -8.32
C SER A 53 2.36 -4.75 -7.66
N LYS A 54 3.44 -4.39 -8.36
CA LYS A 54 4.41 -3.39 -7.88
C LYS A 54 3.79 -2.03 -7.61
N ARG A 55 2.71 -1.69 -8.33
CA ARG A 55 1.94 -0.47 -8.10
C ARG A 55 1.24 -0.49 -6.74
N MET A 56 0.66 -1.63 -6.35
CA MET A 56 0.02 -1.76 -5.03
C MET A 56 1.05 -1.58 -3.93
N ILE A 57 2.20 -2.25 -4.03
CA ILE A 57 3.29 -2.14 -3.05
C ILE A 57 3.78 -0.70 -2.96
N ALA A 58 4.11 -0.06 -4.08
CA ALA A 58 4.61 1.32 -4.07
C ALA A 58 3.63 2.32 -3.44
N LEU A 59 2.33 2.21 -3.74
CA LEU A 59 1.31 3.08 -3.16
C LEU A 59 1.14 2.83 -1.66
N GLN A 60 1.20 1.57 -1.23
CA GLN A 60 1.16 1.21 0.18
C GLN A 60 2.40 1.69 0.94
N THR A 61 3.58 1.53 0.35
CA THR A 61 4.85 2.04 0.91
C THR A 61 4.78 3.54 1.11
N LEU A 62 4.34 4.28 0.08
CA LEU A 62 4.19 5.73 0.19
C LEU A 62 3.26 6.08 1.34
N TYR A 63 2.04 5.54 1.33
CA TYR A 63 1.02 5.78 2.36
C TYR A 63 1.52 5.53 3.79
N ASN A 64 2.25 4.44 4.01
CA ASN A 64 2.81 4.12 5.33
C ASN A 64 3.83 5.18 5.78
N VAL A 65 4.71 5.60 4.89
CA VAL A 65 5.72 6.64 5.20
C VAL A 65 5.05 7.99 5.45
N GLU A 66 4.04 8.38 4.67
CA GLU A 66 3.30 9.63 4.91
C GLU A 66 2.61 9.60 6.27
N SER A 67 1.94 8.49 6.59
CA SER A 67 1.22 8.32 7.87
C SER A 67 2.16 8.41 9.07
N GLU A 68 3.35 7.80 8.98
CA GLU A 68 4.36 7.89 10.03
C GLU A 68 4.88 9.32 10.19
N TYR A 69 5.19 9.99 9.07
CA TYR A 69 5.66 11.37 9.09
C TYR A 69 4.62 12.33 9.68
N GLU A 70 3.36 12.21 9.28
CA GLU A 70 2.26 13.01 9.81
C GLU A 70 2.08 12.78 11.32
N GLY A 71 2.11 11.52 11.76
CA GLY A 71 2.06 11.16 13.18
C GLY A 71 3.18 11.82 13.98
N ILE A 72 4.42 11.74 13.50
CA ILE A 72 5.59 12.39 14.13
C ILE A 72 5.42 13.92 14.12
N ALA A 73 4.95 14.50 13.02
CA ALA A 73 4.73 15.94 12.90
C ALA A 73 3.66 16.44 13.89
N MET A 74 2.60 15.66 14.13
CA MET A 74 1.58 15.97 15.13
C MET A 74 2.15 15.96 16.55
N LEU A 75 2.95 14.94 16.89
CA LEU A 75 3.60 14.84 18.21
C LEU A 75 4.57 16.00 18.44
N LYS A 76 5.37 16.38 17.43
CA LYS A 76 6.26 17.56 17.49
C LYS A 76 5.50 18.86 17.75
N ARG A 77 4.33 19.07 17.12
CA ARG A 77 3.50 20.28 17.37
C ARG A 77 2.98 20.35 18.80
N GLN A 78 2.80 19.21 19.46
CA GLN A 78 2.41 19.13 20.86
C GLN A 78 3.60 19.31 21.82
N GLY A 79 4.81 19.58 21.30
CA GLY A 79 6.01 19.82 22.09
C GLY A 79 6.65 18.53 22.63
N ILE A 80 6.28 17.36 22.10
CA ILE A 80 6.83 16.08 22.54
C ILE A 80 8.19 15.88 21.87
N THR A 81 9.27 15.95 22.67
CA THR A 81 10.66 15.81 22.22
C THR A 81 11.26 14.43 22.49
N ASP A 82 10.74 13.70 23.49
CA ASP A 82 11.12 12.33 23.83
C ASP A 82 9.86 11.49 24.02
N TYR A 83 9.73 10.40 23.26
CA TYR A 83 8.62 9.45 23.36
C TYR A 83 9.16 8.09 23.80
N THR A 84 8.96 7.73 25.06
CA THR A 84 9.26 6.39 25.60
C THR A 84 7.95 5.67 25.89
N VAL A 85 7.67 4.59 25.16
CA VAL A 85 6.42 3.83 25.32
C VAL A 85 6.53 2.92 26.55
N LYS A 86 5.91 3.31 27.64
CA LYS A 86 5.54 2.40 28.73
C LYS A 86 4.04 2.52 28.96
N ASP A 87 3.31 1.47 28.62
CA ASP A 87 1.89 1.26 28.93
C ASP A 87 0.90 2.29 28.37
N VAL A 88 1.11 2.80 27.14
CA VAL A 88 0.09 3.61 26.43
C VAL A 88 -0.72 2.70 25.50
N LYS A 89 -2.01 2.54 25.79
CA LYS A 89 -2.97 1.86 24.90
C LYS A 89 -3.65 2.90 24.02
N ALA A 90 -3.03 3.20 22.89
CA ALA A 90 -3.68 3.98 21.83
C ALA A 90 -4.69 3.06 21.12
N VAL A 91 -5.98 3.37 21.22
CA VAL A 91 -7.00 2.74 20.36
C VAL A 91 -7.09 3.60 19.12
N LEU A 92 -6.24 3.27 18.15
CA LEU A 92 -6.34 3.75 16.79
C LEU A 92 -7.37 2.84 16.12
N GLU A 93 -8.60 3.32 15.94
CA GLU A 93 -9.56 2.66 15.02
C GLU A 93 -9.04 2.87 13.59
N GLN A 94 -8.04 2.09 13.21
CA GLN A 94 -7.64 1.89 11.82
C GLN A 94 -7.97 0.43 11.49
N ASP A 95 -9.23 0.18 11.17
CA ASP A 95 -9.61 -1.09 10.53
C ASP A 95 -8.98 -1.22 9.12
N GLU A 96 -8.48 -0.12 8.54
CA GLU A 96 -7.82 -0.11 7.24
C GLU A 96 -6.30 -0.13 7.38
N ILE A 97 -5.75 -1.35 7.35
CA ILE A 97 -4.30 -1.63 7.28
C ILE A 97 -3.71 -1.17 5.93
N LEU A 98 -4.55 -1.03 4.90
CA LEU A 98 -4.16 -0.67 3.54
C LEU A 98 -4.62 0.73 3.14
N SER A 99 -3.83 1.36 2.27
CA SER A 99 -4.21 2.60 1.58
C SER A 99 -5.53 2.40 0.84
N PRO A 100 -6.48 3.37 0.92
CA PRO A 100 -7.76 3.30 0.20
C PRO A 100 -7.60 3.10 -1.32
N ASN A 101 -6.52 3.63 -1.88
CA ASN A 101 -6.18 3.47 -3.29
C ASN A 101 -5.81 2.01 -3.62
N VAL A 102 -5.10 1.33 -2.71
CA VAL A 102 -4.69 -0.07 -2.88
C VAL A 102 -5.90 -0.98 -2.77
N VAL A 103 -6.77 -0.74 -1.78
CA VAL A 103 -8.07 -1.44 -1.64
C VAL A 103 -8.89 -1.31 -2.93
N SER A 104 -9.05 -0.08 -3.43
CA SER A 104 -9.78 0.19 -4.68
C SER A 104 -9.20 -0.53 -5.90
N ILE A 105 -7.88 -0.74 -5.96
CA ILE A 105 -7.25 -1.49 -7.06
C ILE A 105 -7.55 -2.99 -6.91
N ILE A 106 -7.43 -3.53 -5.70
CA ILE A 106 -7.67 -4.95 -5.41
C ILE A 106 -9.13 -5.32 -5.72
N GLU A 107 -10.09 -4.50 -5.27
CA GLU A 107 -11.52 -4.71 -5.53
C GLU A 107 -11.81 -4.72 -7.04
N LYS A 108 -11.27 -3.76 -7.79
CA LYS A 108 -11.45 -3.69 -9.25
C LYS A 108 -10.85 -4.89 -9.99
N GLU A 109 -9.66 -5.34 -9.59
CA GLU A 109 -9.05 -6.54 -10.18
C GLU A 109 -9.84 -7.81 -9.81
N HIS A 110 -10.39 -7.88 -8.59
CA HIS A 110 -11.27 -8.98 -8.19
C HIS A 110 -12.54 -9.04 -9.05
N GLU A 111 -13.22 -7.92 -9.26
CA GLU A 111 -14.43 -7.82 -10.11
C GLU A 111 -14.15 -8.24 -11.56
N LYS A 112 -13.01 -7.79 -12.10
CA LYS A 112 -12.57 -8.09 -13.47
C LYS A 112 -12.21 -9.56 -13.66
N ASN A 113 -11.65 -10.21 -12.63
CA ASN A 113 -11.27 -11.62 -12.67
C ASN A 113 -12.44 -12.56 -12.29
N GLY A 114 -13.44 -12.05 -11.57
CA GLY A 114 -14.65 -12.78 -11.18
C GLY A 114 -15.79 -12.74 -12.21
N THR A 115 -15.74 -11.86 -13.21
CA THR A 115 -16.75 -11.80 -14.27
C THR A 115 -16.35 -12.66 -15.48
N PRO A 116 -17.07 -13.77 -15.79
CA PRO A 116 -16.87 -14.45 -17.05
C PRO A 116 -17.21 -13.46 -18.17
N LYS A 117 -16.24 -13.20 -19.06
CA LYS A 117 -16.42 -12.41 -20.28
C LYS A 117 -17.68 -12.92 -20.98
N THR A 118 -18.78 -12.19 -20.84
CA THR A 118 -20.00 -12.50 -21.56
C THR A 118 -19.69 -12.15 -23.00
N THR A 119 -19.29 -13.16 -23.77
CA THR A 119 -19.15 -13.11 -25.21
C THR A 119 -20.47 -12.60 -25.75
N MET A 120 -20.54 -11.30 -26.07
CA MET A 120 -21.66 -10.75 -26.83
C MET A 120 -21.64 -11.45 -28.18
N ARG A 121 -22.40 -12.54 -28.29
CA ARG A 121 -22.76 -13.17 -29.57
C ARG A 121 -23.54 -12.11 -30.34
N VAL A 122 -22.86 -11.41 -31.22
CA VAL A 122 -23.50 -10.57 -32.23
C VAL A 122 -24.40 -11.50 -33.04
N GLY A 123 -25.71 -11.39 -32.82
CA GLY A 123 -26.71 -12.19 -33.50
C GLY A 123 -26.62 -11.93 -35.00
N ARG A 124 -26.34 -12.98 -35.77
CA ARG A 124 -26.42 -12.96 -37.23
C ARG A 124 -27.90 -12.82 -37.60
N LEU A 125 -28.30 -11.67 -38.14
CA LEU A 125 -29.58 -11.52 -38.82
C LEU A 125 -29.46 -12.20 -40.19
N ILE A 126 -30.22 -13.28 -40.31
CA ILE A 126 -30.65 -13.95 -41.55
C ILE A 126 -31.51 -13.00 -42.38
#